data_AF-A0AAT9GA92-F1
#
_entry.id   AF-A0AAT9GA92-F1
#
_cell.length_a   1.000
_cell.length_b   1.000
_cell.length_c   1.000
_cell.angle_alpha   90.00
_cell.angle_beta   90.00
_cell.angle_gamma   90.00
#
_symmetry.space_group_name_H-M   'P 1'
#
loop_
_entity.id
_entity.type
_entity.pdbx_description
1 polymer ?
#
loop_
_entity_poly.entity_id
_entity_poly.type
_entity_poly.pdbx_seq_one_letter_code
_entity_poly.pdbx_strand_id
1 'polypeptide(L)'
;MVRIFFIILLFFSTSACTKTTFVRSAPDYSQSLIKSKIVLLLPPIVEVNQIDAFNKKTRVYSYEDRLEENIVDTFITKMQDKGYTARK
;
A
#
# COMPACT_ATOMS: atom_id res chain seq x y z
N MET A 1 -5.44 26.62 45.39
CA MET A 1 -5.17 27.34 44.13
C MET A 1 -4.24 26.56 43.19
N VAL A 2 -3.13 25.99 43.66
CA VAL A 2 -2.15 25.23 42.83
C VAL A 2 -2.75 24.04 42.06
N ARG A 3 -3.68 23.28 42.66
CA ARG A 3 -4.31 22.11 42.02
C ARG A 3 -5.15 22.46 40.77
N ILE A 4 -5.79 23.62 40.75
CA ILE A 4 -6.64 24.07 39.64
C ILE A 4 -5.76 24.43 38.44
N PHE A 5 -4.59 25.04 38.70
CA PHE A 5 -3.60 25.38 37.67
C PHE A 5 -3.07 24.12 36.96
N PHE A 6 -2.80 23.05 37.71
CA PHE A 6 -2.38 21.76 37.13
C PHE A 6 -3.46 21.11 36.26
N ILE A 7 -4.74 21.22 36.64
CA ILE A 7 -5.86 20.67 35.85
C ILE A 7 -6.02 21.43 34.52
N ILE A 8 -5.91 22.76 34.54
CA ILE A 8 -5.99 23.59 33.34
C ILE A 8 -4.81 23.27 32.41
N LEU A 9 -3.60 23.17 32.94
CA LEU A 9 -2.40 22.87 32.16
C LEU A 9 -2.46 21.48 31.49
N LEU A 10 -3.10 20.50 32.15
CA LEU A 10 -3.31 19.15 31.62
C LEU A 10 -4.36 19.12 30.48
N PHE A 11 -5.36 20.00 30.53
CA PHE A 11 -6.34 20.15 29.44
C PHE A 11 -5.75 20.80 28.19
N PHE A 12 -4.82 21.75 28.35
CA PHE A 12 -4.13 22.39 27.22
C PHE A 12 -3.06 21.49 26.58
N SER A 13 -2.39 20.62 27.33
CA SER A 13 -1.37 19.73 26.78
C SER A 13 -1.95 18.54 26.01
N THR A 14 -3.16 18.10 26.35
CA THR A 14 -3.84 16.98 25.67
C THR A 14 -4.54 17.37 24.37
N SER A 15 -4.90 18.65 24.19
CA SER A 15 -5.52 19.15 22.95
C SER A 15 -4.51 19.39 21.80
N ALA A 16 -3.21 19.49 22.12
CA ALA A 16 -2.15 19.74 21.14
C ALA A 16 -1.76 18.52 20.28
N CYS A 17 -2.26 17.31 20.61
CA CYS A 17 -1.92 16.07 19.90
C CYS A 17 -3.13 15.38 19.23
N THR A 18 -4.12 16.15 18.80
CA THR A 18 -5.08 15.62 17.82
C THR A 18 -4.39 15.58 16.46
N LYS A 19 -4.03 14.38 16.00
CA LYS A 19 -3.65 14.14 14.61
C LYS A 19 -4.83 14.53 13.72
N THR A 20 -4.85 15.76 13.24
CA THR A 20 -5.73 16.19 12.17
C THR A 20 -5.20 15.60 10.86
N THR A 21 -5.34 14.28 10.68
CA THR A 21 -5.25 13.69 9.35
C THR A 21 -6.49 14.12 8.58
N PHE A 22 -6.45 15.34 8.05
CA PHE A 22 -7.39 15.77 7.02
C PHE A 22 -7.15 14.87 5.82
N VAL A 23 -8.08 13.94 5.58
CA VAL A 23 -8.17 13.28 4.27
C VAL A 23 -8.40 14.40 3.27
N ARG A 24 -7.40 14.70 2.44
CA ARG A 24 -7.53 15.64 1.33
C ARG A 24 -8.44 15.00 0.28
N SER A 25 -9.75 15.03 0.50
CA SER A 25 -10.73 14.73 -0.53
C SER A 25 -10.92 16.00 -1.36
N ALA A 26 -10.28 16.06 -2.53
CA ALA A 26 -10.65 17.06 -3.52
C ALA A 26 -12.12 16.83 -3.93
N PRO A 27 -12.94 17.88 -4.05
CA PRO A 27 -14.26 17.74 -4.65
C PRO A 27 -14.08 17.11 -6.04
N ASP A 28 -14.86 16.08 -6.34
CA ASP A 28 -14.79 15.26 -7.56
C ASP A 28 -13.62 14.27 -7.70
N TYR A 29 -12.83 14.00 -6.65
CA TYR A 29 -11.76 12.99 -6.74
C TYR A 29 -12.28 11.57 -7.06
N SER A 30 -13.43 11.19 -6.52
CA SER A 30 -14.07 9.91 -6.86
C SER A 30 -14.55 9.86 -8.32
N GLN A 31 -15.07 10.97 -8.84
CA GLN A 31 -15.49 11.06 -10.25
C GLN A 31 -14.30 11.11 -11.21
N SER A 32 -13.18 11.74 -10.82
CA SER A 32 -11.95 11.75 -11.61
C SER A 32 -11.26 10.38 -11.62
N LEU A 33 -11.34 9.61 -10.52
CA LEU A 33 -10.91 8.20 -10.47
C LEU A 33 -11.75 7.31 -11.40
N ILE A 34 -13.06 7.56 -11.52
CA ILE A 34 -13.91 6.81 -12.45
C ILE A 34 -13.59 7.15 -13.91
N LYS A 35 -13.24 8.41 -14.20
CA LYS A 35 -12.86 8.85 -15.56
C LYS A 35 -11.43 8.46 -15.93
N SER A 36 -10.53 8.40 -14.96
CA SER A 36 -9.16 7.97 -15.16
C SER A 36 -9.08 6.47 -14.97
N LYS A 37 -9.03 5.71 -16.07
CA LYS A 37 -8.80 4.25 -16.04
C LYS A 37 -7.35 3.93 -15.61
N ILE A 38 -6.84 4.58 -14.57
CA ILE A 38 -5.48 4.45 -14.06
C ILE A 38 -5.49 3.40 -12.96
N VAL A 39 -4.62 2.40 -13.07
CA VAL A 39 -4.45 1.38 -12.04
C VAL A 39 -3.01 1.39 -11.57
N LEU A 40 -2.84 1.46 -10.25
CA LEU A 40 -1.55 1.35 -9.60
C LEU A 40 -1.30 -0.12 -9.29
N LEU A 41 -0.20 -0.67 -9.79
CA LEU A 41 0.21 -2.03 -9.49
C LEU A 41 1.20 -2.02 -8.32
N LEU A 42 0.84 -2.69 -7.24
CA LEU A 42 1.77 -2.90 -6.13
C LEU A 42 2.77 -4.02 -6.51
N PRO A 43 4.03 -3.94 -6.05
CA PRO A 43 5.00 -5.00 -6.30
C PRO A 43 4.47 -6.31 -5.69
N PRO A 44 4.33 -7.38 -6.50
CA PRO A 44 3.93 -8.68 -5.98
C PRO A 44 5.06 -9.23 -5.09
N ILE A 45 4.69 -9.94 -4.03
CA ILE A 45 5.63 -10.65 -3.17
C ILE A 45 5.33 -12.13 -3.35
N VAL A 46 6.30 -12.89 -3.87
CA VAL A 46 6.15 -14.32 -4.10
C VAL A 46 7.20 -15.11 -3.33
N GLU A 47 6.77 -16.20 -2.69
CA GLU A 47 7.68 -17.12 -2.00
C GLU A 47 7.69 -18.46 -2.74
N VAL A 48 8.86 -18.86 -3.23
CA VAL A 48 9.07 -20.11 -3.95
C VAL A 48 10.02 -21.00 -3.17
N ASN A 49 9.48 -22.14 -2.75
CA ASN A 49 10.19 -23.14 -1.97
C ASN A 49 10.42 -24.39 -2.82
N GLN A 50 11.68 -24.82 -2.91
CA GLN A 50 12.05 -26.13 -3.41
C GLN A 50 12.01 -27.13 -2.25
N ILE A 51 11.33 -28.26 -2.46
CA ILE A 51 11.22 -29.35 -1.48
C ILE A 51 12.07 -30.51 -1.99
N ASP A 52 13.09 -30.89 -1.22
CA ASP A 52 13.94 -32.05 -1.52
C ASP A 52 13.27 -33.37 -1.09
N ALA A 53 13.79 -34.51 -1.55
CA ALA A 53 13.31 -35.85 -1.21
C ALA A 53 13.28 -36.12 0.32
N PHE A 54 14.06 -35.37 1.10
CA PHE A 54 14.10 -35.40 2.56
C PHE A 54 13.20 -34.35 3.24
N ASN A 55 12.23 -33.77 2.52
CA ASN A 55 11.34 -32.69 3.01
C ASN A 55 12.05 -31.41 3.47
N LYS A 56 13.30 -31.21 3.07
CA LYS A 56 14.03 -29.97 3.35
C LYS A 56 13.52 -28.87 2.42
N LYS A 57 13.03 -27.77 3.00
CA LYS A 57 12.60 -26.57 2.27
C LYS A 57 13.80 -25.66 2.04
N THR A 58 14.04 -25.33 0.78
CA THR A 58 15.04 -24.33 0.38
C THR A 58 14.35 -23.25 -0.43
N ARG A 59 14.47 -21.99 0.01
CA ARG A 59 13.88 -20.86 -0.70
C ARG A 59 14.72 -20.49 -1.92
N VAL A 60 14.08 -20.24 -3.05
CA VAL A 60 14.74 -20.00 -4.34
C VAL A 60 14.52 -18.54 -4.78
N TYR A 61 15.29 -17.63 -4.17
CA TYR A 61 15.17 -16.18 -4.40
C TYR A 61 15.33 -15.77 -5.87
N SER A 62 16.26 -16.39 -6.61
CA SER A 62 16.49 -16.06 -8.03
C SER A 62 15.30 -16.36 -8.94
N TYR A 63 14.45 -17.31 -8.54
CA TYR A 63 13.22 -17.62 -9.26
C TYR A 63 12.08 -16.69 -8.84
N GLU A 64 12.03 -16.29 -7.57
CA GLU A 64 11.08 -15.29 -7.06
C GLU A 64 11.20 -13.98 -7.82
N ASP A 65 12.41 -13.41 -7.94
CA ASP A 65 12.64 -12.14 -8.62
C ASP A 65 12.12 -12.16 -10.07
N ARG A 66 12.45 -13.20 -10.83
CA ARG A 66 12.01 -13.35 -12.23
C ARG A 66 10.50 -13.58 -12.34
N LEU A 67 9.91 -14.26 -11.36
CA LEU A 67 8.49 -14.53 -11.34
C LEU A 67 7.70 -13.25 -11.01
N GLU A 68 8.18 -12.45 -10.07
CA GLU A 68 7.61 -11.15 -9.71
C GLU A 68 7.61 -10.20 -10.92
N GLU A 69 8.73 -10.12 -11.65
CA GLU A 69 8.80 -9.33 -12.90
C GLU A 69 7.79 -9.82 -13.96
N ASN A 70 7.73 -11.12 -14.21
CA ASN A 70 6.80 -11.69 -15.19
C ASN A 70 5.32 -11.46 -14.82
N ILE A 71 4.99 -11.52 -13.53
CA ILE A 71 3.64 -11.22 -13.03
C ILE A 71 3.30 -9.75 -13.31
N VAL A 72 4.23 -8.84 -13.03
CA VAL A 72 4.05 -7.41 -13.27
C VAL A 72 3.80 -7.13 -14.74
N ASP A 73 4.65 -7.65 -15.63
CA ASP A 73 4.53 -7.42 -17.07
C ASP A 73 3.22 -7.99 -17.63
N THR A 74 2.87 -9.22 -17.23
CA THR A 74 1.62 -9.86 -17.65
C THR A 74 0.41 -9.06 -17.19
N PHE A 75 0.43 -8.56 -15.95
CA PHE A 75 -0.66 -7.77 -15.41
C PHE A 75 -0.80 -6.43 -16.15
N ILE A 76 0.31 -5.73 -16.40
CA ILE A 76 0.32 -4.47 -17.17
C ILE A 76 -0.30 -4.68 -18.55
N THR A 77 0.14 -5.70 -19.29
CA THR A 77 -0.41 -6.01 -20.62
C THR A 77 -1.91 -6.29 -20.55
N LYS A 78 -2.36 -7.13 -19.61
CA LYS A 78 -3.78 -7.47 -19.47
C LYS A 78 -4.65 -6.28 -19.08
N MET A 79 -4.10 -5.35 -18.31
CA MET A 79 -4.81 -4.12 -17.94
C MET A 79 -4.89 -3.15 -19.11
N GLN A 80 -3.81 -3.03 -19.90
CA GLN A 80 -3.80 -2.25 -21.14
C GLN A 80 -4.78 -2.80 -22.18
N ASP A 81 -4.85 -4.12 -22.37
CA ASP A 81 -5.84 -4.78 -23.24
C ASP A 81 -7.28 -4.45 -22.85
N LYS A 82 -7.53 -4.24 -21.55
CA LYS A 82 -8.85 -3.84 -21.00
C LYS A 82 -9.09 -2.33 -21.04
N GLY A 83 -8.15 -1.56 -21.60
CA GLY A 83 -8.23 -0.11 -21.74
C GLY A 83 -7.86 0.66 -20.46
N TYR A 84 -7.13 0.05 -19.53
CA TYR A 84 -6.57 0.72 -18.35
C TYR A 84 -5.12 1.14 -18.58
N THR A 85 -4.76 2.31 -18.05
CA THR A 85 -3.39 2.79 -17.95
C THR A 85 -2.78 2.26 -16.66
N ALA A 86 -2.08 1.12 -16.72
CA ALA A 86 -1.35 0.57 -15.59
C ALA A 86 0.01 1.28 -15.41
N ARG A 87 0.36 1.64 -14.17
CA ARG A 87 1.67 2.17 -13.79
C ARG A 87 2.25 1.35 -12.63
N LYS A 88 3.57 1.14 -12.68
CA LYS A 88 4.37 0.54 -11.60
C LYS A 88 4.62 1.57 -10.49
#